data_AF-A0A355GLN6-F1
#
_entry.id   AF-A0A355GLN6-F1
#
_cell.length_a   1.000
_cell.length_b   1.000
_cell.length_c   1.000
_cell.angle_alpha   90.00
_cell.angle_beta   90.00
_cell.angle_gamma   90.00
#
_symmetry.space_group_name_H-M   'P 1'
#
loop_
_entity.id
_entity.type
_entity.pdbx_description
1 polymer ?
#
loop_
_entity_poly.entity_id
_entity_poly.type
_entity_poly.pdbx_seq_one_letter_code
_entity_poly.pdbx_strand_id
1 'polypeptide(L)' 'MDQSPINRRDFLKTSGTTAVAASTIAGLASAPAFGAGNSNEAIRIAFIGPGGRGFGAHVKKLVQLKKDGMNIELVAVA' A
#
# COMPACT_ATOMS: atom_id res chain seq x y z
N MET A 1 -33.64 -11.30 21.68
CA MET A 1 -33.06 -10.36 20.71
C MET A 1 -32.84 -11.13 19.43
N ASP A 2 -33.73 -10.94 18.46
CA ASP A 2 -33.70 -11.62 17.18
C ASP A 2 -32.50 -11.10 16.38
N GLN A 3 -31.47 -11.94 16.21
CA GLN A 3 -30.26 -11.59 15.46
C GLN A 3 -30.51 -11.89 13.99
N SER A 4 -31.21 -10.99 13.30
CA SER A 4 -31.32 -11.05 11.85
C SER A 4 -29.90 -11.08 11.25
N PRO A 5 -29.56 -12.00 10.33
CA PRO A 5 -28.20 -12.14 9.84
C PRO A 5 -27.83 -10.88 9.06
N ILE A 6 -26.95 -10.06 9.64
CA ILE A 6 -26.42 -8.87 9.00
C ILE A 6 -25.73 -9.30 7.70
N ASN A 7 -26.34 -8.95 6.57
CA ASN A 7 -25.80 -9.26 5.26
C ASN A 7 -24.57 -8.38 5.02
N ARG A 8 -23.38 -9.01 5.01
CA ARG A 8 -22.10 -8.31 4.80
C ARG A 8 -22.08 -7.44 3.54
N ARG A 9 -22.84 -7.80 2.50
CA ARG A 9 -22.95 -7.03 1.26
C ARG A 9 -23.63 -5.68 1.52
N ASP A 10 -24.66 -5.65 2.35
CA ASP A 10 -25.41 -4.43 2.64
C ASP A 10 -24.60 -3.52 3.58
N PHE A 11 -23.85 -4.09 4.52
CA PHE A 11 -22.86 -3.34 5.32
C PHE A 11 -21.78 -2.69 4.44
N LEU A 12 -21.23 -3.44 3.47
CA LEU A 12 -20.22 -2.94 2.53
C LEU A 12 -20.77 -1.89 1.57
N LYS A 13 -22.03 -1.98 1.14
CA LYS A 13 -22.69 -0.93 0.34
C LYS A 13 -22.84 0.36 1.15
N THR A 14 -23.33 0.25 2.38
CA THR A 14 -23.53 1.41 3.27
C THR A 14 -22.21 2.05 3.71
N SER A 15 -21.15 1.25 3.91
CA SER A 15 -19.81 1.76 4.26
C SER A 15 -19.02 2.23 3.02
N GLY A 16 -19.31 1.66 1.85
CA GLY A 16 -18.66 2.02 0.59
C GLY A 16 -19.11 3.38 0.07
N THR A 17 -20.38 3.75 0.26
CA THR A 17 -20.91 5.06 -0.17
C THR A 17 -20.32 6.23 0.62
N THR A 18 -19.96 6.02 1.89
CA THR A 18 -19.30 7.06 2.73
C THR A 18 -17.79 7.16 2.45
N ALA A 19 -17.12 6.05 2.12
CA ALA A 19 -15.69 6.05 1.80
C ALA A 19 -15.35 6.71 0.45
N VAL A 20 -16.22 6.60 -0.55
CA VAL A 20 -16.02 7.21 -1.88
C VAL A 20 -16.07 8.75 -1.83
N ALA A 21 -16.85 9.32 -0.91
CA ALA A 21 -16.89 10.77 -0.72
C ALA A 21 -15.58 11.33 -0.11
N ALA A 22 -14.87 10.54 0.72
CA ALA A 22 -13.61 10.96 1.33
C ALA A 22 -12.38 10.74 0.41
N SER A 23 -12.41 9.72 -0.46
CA SER A 23 -11.27 9.40 -1.34
C SER A 23 -11.10 10.38 -2.51
N THR A 24 -12.16 11.09 -2.91
CA THR A 24 -12.08 12.10 -3.98
C THR A 24 -11.33 13.37 -3.54
N ILE A 25 -11.29 13.68 -2.24
CA ILE A 25 -10.55 14.83 -1.70
C ILE A 25 -9.10 14.47 -1.36
N ALA A 26 -8.85 13.23 -0.91
CA ALA A 26 -7.50 12.74 -0.61
C ALA A 26 -6.67 12.37 -1.85
N GLY A 27 -7.30 12.10 -3.00
CA GLY A 27 -6.62 11.71 -4.25
C GLY A 27 -5.97 12.86 -5.03
N LEU A 28 -6.20 14.12 -4.65
CA LEU A 28 -5.62 15.30 -5.32
C LEU A 28 -4.43 15.91 -4.58
N ALA A 29 -4.08 15.40 -3.39
CA ALA A 29 -2.80 15.73 -2.80
C ALA A 29 -1.72 15.01 -3.60
N SER A 30 -1.07 15.73 -4.52
CA SER A 30 0.23 15.31 -5.05
C SER A 30 1.18 15.16 -3.87
N ALA A 31 1.25 13.95 -3.32
CA ALA A 31 2.29 13.62 -2.37
C ALA A 31 3.61 13.91 -3.07
N PRO A 32 4.53 14.69 -2.47
CA PRO A 32 5.82 14.91 -3.06
C PRO A 32 6.42 13.54 -3.37
N ALA A 33 6.96 13.37 -4.58
CA ALA A 33 7.62 12.13 -4.95
C ALA A 33 8.68 11.86 -3.90
N PHE A 34 8.47 10.80 -3.09
CA PHE A 34 9.37 10.42 -2.02
C PHE A 34 10.73 10.09 -2.64
N GLY A 35 11.64 11.06 -2.61
CA GLY A 35 13.00 10.91 -3.15
C GLY A 35 13.35 11.66 -4.43
N ALA A 36 12.61 12.71 -4.79
CA ALA A 36 12.98 13.61 -5.88
C ALA A 36 14.37 14.30 -5.75
N GLY A 37 15.07 14.13 -4.62
CA GLY A 37 16.40 14.69 -4.40
C GLY A 37 17.56 13.90 -5.00
N ASN A 38 17.32 12.81 -5.75
CA ASN A 38 18.39 11.93 -6.24
C ASN A 38 17.94 11.01 -7.39
N SER A 39 17.47 11.58 -8.51
CA SER A 39 16.90 10.81 -9.63
C SER A 39 17.87 9.86 -10.35
N ASN A 40 19.16 9.85 -10.01
CA ASN A 40 20.18 8.94 -10.56
C ASN A 40 20.71 7.92 -9.53
N GLU A 41 20.18 7.90 -8.31
CA GLU A 41 20.65 7.03 -7.23
C GLU A 41 19.71 5.85 -6.97
N ALA A 42 20.02 5.07 -5.91
CA ALA A 42 19.37 3.80 -5.58
C ALA A 42 17.85 3.82 -5.75
N ILE A 43 17.31 2.79 -6.42
CA ILE A 43 15.86 2.69 -6.66
C ILE A 43 15.15 2.50 -5.32
N ARG A 44 14.30 3.46 -4.96
CA ARG A 44 13.51 3.43 -3.72
C ARG A 44 12.21 2.66 -3.94
N ILE A 45 12.03 1.59 -3.18
CA ILE A 45 10.90 0.68 -3.31
C ILE A 45 10.13 0.68 -1.99
N ALA A 46 8.85 1.02 -2.07
CA ALA A 46 7.93 0.95 -0.96
C ALA A 46 6.89 -0.16 -1.16
N PHE A 47 6.48 -0.78 -0.05
CA PHE A 47 5.48 -1.84 -0.04
C PHE A 47 4.18 -1.29 0.54
N ILE A 48 3.06 -1.50 -0.13
CA ILE A 48 1.72 -1.16 0.38
C ILE A 48 0.92 -2.46 0.47
N GLY A 49 0.43 -2.77 1.67
CA GLY A 49 -0.35 -3.98 1.93
C GLY A 49 0.31 -5.28 1.43
N PRO A 50 1.60 -5.56 1.69
CA PRO A 50 2.19 -6.84 1.33
C PRO A 50 1.61 -7.94 2.24
N GLY A 51 0.43 -8.46 1.90
CA GLY A 51 -0.14 -9.64 2.55
C GLY A 51 0.79 -10.85 2.44
N GLY A 52 0.45 -11.98 3.07
CA GLY A 52 1.35 -13.14 3.18
C GLY A 52 1.99 -13.62 1.86
N ARG A 53 1.25 -13.51 0.74
CA ARG A 53 1.78 -13.83 -0.60
C ARG A 53 2.80 -12.81 -1.11
N GLY A 54 2.50 -11.52 -0.99
CA GLY A 54 3.39 -10.42 -1.39
C GLY A 54 4.64 -10.33 -0.50
N PHE A 55 4.49 -10.62 0.79
CA PHE A 55 5.62 -10.68 1.71
C PHE A 55 6.61 -11.80 1.33
N GLY A 56 6.09 -13.01 1.08
CA GLY A 56 6.91 -14.16 0.73
C GLY A 56 7.63 -14.01 -0.61
N ALA A 57 6.92 -13.55 -1.65
CA ALA A 57 7.46 -13.50 -3.00
C ALA A 57 8.27 -12.23 -3.27
N HIS A 58 7.78 -11.05 -2.88
CA HIS A 58 8.36 -9.78 -3.30
C HIS A 58 9.25 -9.18 -2.22
N VAL A 59 8.75 -9.05 -0.99
CA VAL A 59 9.53 -8.44 0.10
C VAL A 59 10.82 -9.23 0.37
N LYS A 60 10.72 -10.55 0.55
CA LYS A 60 11.90 -11.39 0.80
C LYS A 60 12.92 -11.35 -0.34
N LYS A 61 12.47 -11.39 -1.59
CA LYS A 61 13.38 -11.38 -2.75
C LYS A 61 14.08 -10.03 -2.90
N LEU A 62 13.37 -8.93 -2.69
CA LEU A 62 13.94 -7.58 -2.73
C LEU A 62 14.90 -7.33 -1.56
N VAL A 63 14.63 -7.90 -0.38
CA VAL A 63 15.59 -7.91 0.74
C VAL A 63 16.86 -8.67 0.36
N GLN A 64 16.74 -9.81 -0.32
CA GLN A 64 17.91 -10.56 -0.77
C GLN A 64 18.73 -9.77 -1.79
N LEU A 65 18.08 -9.17 -2.79
CA LEU A 65 18.76 -8.36 -3.81
C LEU A 65 19.53 -7.18 -3.21
N LYS A 66 18.99 -6.54 -2.16
CA LYS A 66 19.71 -5.49 -1.42
C LYS A 66 20.96 -6.04 -0.73
N LYS A 67 20.89 -7.24 -0.14
CA LYS A 67 22.05 -7.92 0.48
C LYS A 67 23.10 -8.32 -0.57
N ASP A 68 22.64 -8.67 -1.77
CA ASP A 68 23.50 -9.01 -2.91
C ASP A 68 24.19 -7.77 -3.53
N GLY A 69 23.99 -6.57 -2.95
CA GLY A 69 24.67 -5.34 -3.36
C GLY A 69 23.99 -4.58 -4.50
N MET A 70 22.77 -4.96 -4.87
CA MET A 70 21.99 -4.18 -5.83
C MET A 70 21.72 -2.78 -5.29
N ASN A 71 21.80 -1.78 -6.17
CA ASN A 71 21.56 -0.37 -5.85
C ASN A 71 20.05 -0.08 -5.66
N ILE A 72 19.45 -0.70 -4.63
CA ILE A 72 18.04 -0.59 -4.27
C ILE A 72 17.90 -0.26 -2.79
N GLU A 73 16.94 0.61 -2.49
CA GLU A 73 16.62 1.05 -1.14
C GLU A 73 15.18 0.67 -0.82
N LEU A 74 14.99 -0.18 0.19
CA LEU A 74 13.67 -0.54 0.67
C LEU A 74 13.21 0.53 1.65
N VAL A 75 12.26 1.36 1.22
CA VAL A 75 11.69 2.47 2.00
C VAL A 75 10.31 2.03 2.49
N ALA A 76 10.08 2.01 3.80
CA ALA A 76 8.81 1.54 4.34
C ALA A 76 7.68 2.56 4.08
N VAL A 77 6.49 2.06 3.71
CA VAL A 77 5.21 2.81 3.72
C VAL A 77 4.13 1.91 4.34
N ALA A 78 3.15 2.57 4.97
CA ALA A 78 2.14 2.05 5.90
C ALA A 78 1.33 0.83 5.44
#